data_AF-A0A8K0G2N5-F1
#
_entry.id   AF-A0A8K0G2N5-F1
#
_cell.length_a   1.000
_cell.length_b   1.000
_cell.length_c   1.000
_cell.angle_alpha   90.00
_cell.angle_beta   90.00
_cell.angle_gamma   90.00
#
_symmetry.space_group_name_H-M   'P 1'
#
loop_
_entity.id
_entity.type
_entity.pdbx_description
1 polymer ?
#
loop_
_entity_poly.entity_id
_entity_poly.type
_entity_poly.pdbx_seq_one_letter_code
_entity_poly.pdbx_strand_id
1 'polypeptide(L)'
;VKPLQSIWSIYPQYNCTNTVICDDRKFNFILNPNNGILVTPYSYENRTLDRELEDLRFYLRTIINYDDFSKNSHEDWKELLK
;
A
#
# COMPACT_ATOMS: atom_id res chain seq x y z
N VAL A 1 -8.23 13.38 1.24
CA VAL A 1 -8.47 12.12 0.50
C VAL A 1 -7.77 12.19 -0.85
N LYS A 2 -7.32 11.06 -1.39
CA LYS A 2 -6.63 10.90 -2.67
C LYS A 2 -7.40 9.83 -3.49
N PRO A 3 -8.34 10.22 -4.36
CA PRO A 3 -9.20 9.26 -5.06
C PRO A 3 -8.45 8.57 -6.20
N LEU A 4 -8.27 7.25 -6.13
CA LEU A 4 -7.65 6.48 -7.23
C LEU A 4 -8.46 6.52 -8.52
N GLN A 5 -9.78 6.67 -8.43
CA GLN A 5 -10.66 6.81 -9.59
C GLN A 5 -10.22 7.91 -10.56
N SER A 6 -9.66 9.02 -10.07
CA SER A 6 -9.16 10.09 -10.94
C SER A 6 -7.95 9.67 -11.78
N ILE A 7 -7.15 8.73 -11.28
CA ILE A 7 -6.03 8.14 -12.03
C ILE A 7 -6.57 7.07 -12.98
N TRP A 8 -7.44 6.18 -12.51
CA TRP A 8 -8.01 5.08 -13.30
C TRP A 8 -8.84 5.56 -14.50
N SER A 9 -9.49 6.72 -14.40
CA SER A 9 -10.24 7.31 -15.53
C SER A 9 -9.32 7.82 -16.66
N ILE A 10 -8.09 8.22 -16.32
CA ILE A 10 -7.09 8.70 -17.29
C ILE A 10 -6.27 7.51 -17.83
N TYR A 11 -5.99 6.53 -16.97
CA TYR A 11 -5.14 5.38 -17.27
C TYR A 11 -5.89 4.06 -17.02
N PRO A 12 -6.69 3.59 -18.00
CA PRO A 12 -7.58 2.45 -17.84
C PRO A 12 -6.87 1.11 -17.68
N GLN A 13 -5.56 1.04 -17.94
CA GLN A 13 -4.75 -0.15 -17.62
C GLN A 13 -4.59 -0.37 -16.11
N TYR A 14 -4.85 0.66 -15.30
CA TYR A 14 -4.81 0.58 -13.83
C TYR A 14 -6.22 0.59 -13.26
N ASN A 15 -6.44 -0.24 -12.24
CA ASN A 15 -7.69 -0.31 -11.50
C ASN A 15 -7.43 -0.92 -10.10
N CYS A 16 -8.48 -1.29 -9.37
CA CYS A 16 -8.35 -1.83 -8.02
C CYS A 16 -7.59 -3.17 -7.96
N THR A 17 -7.50 -3.93 -9.05
CA THR A 17 -6.83 -5.23 -9.04
C THR A 17 -5.32 -5.15 -9.13
N ASN A 18 -4.76 -4.01 -9.55
CA ASN A 18 -3.32 -3.85 -9.81
C ASN A 18 -2.71 -2.55 -9.29
N THR A 19 -3.45 -1.79 -8.46
CA THR A 19 -3.00 -0.51 -7.89
C THR A 19 -3.01 -0.56 -6.37
N VAL A 20 -1.96 -0.02 -5.73
CA VAL A 20 -1.94 0.27 -4.29
C VAL A 20 -1.43 1.69 -4.04
N ILE A 21 -1.93 2.35 -3.00
CA ILE A 21 -1.41 3.60 -2.44
C ILE A 21 -0.68 3.24 -1.15
N CYS A 22 0.60 3.62 -1.05
CA CYS A 22 1.33 3.59 0.21
C CYS A 22 1.29 4.99 0.85
N ASP A 23 0.76 5.11 2.05
CA ASP A 23 0.63 6.40 2.74
C ASP A 23 0.66 6.20 4.25
N ASP A 24 1.18 7.19 4.98
CA ASP A 24 1.26 7.17 6.44
C ASP A 24 -0.04 7.63 7.12
N ARG A 25 -1.01 8.10 6.33
CA ARG A 25 -2.33 8.56 6.81
C ARG A 25 -3.47 7.79 6.17
N LYS A 26 -4.17 6.98 6.96
CA LYS A 26 -5.35 6.18 6.53
C LYS A 26 -6.44 7.01 5.83
N PHE A 27 -6.61 8.27 6.21
CA PHE A 27 -7.57 9.18 5.58
C PHE A 27 -7.29 9.46 4.09
N ASN A 28 -6.03 9.33 3.65
CA ASN A 28 -5.68 9.60 2.27
C ASN A 28 -6.27 8.56 1.29
N PHE A 29 -6.48 7.32 1.73
CA PHE A 29 -7.06 6.26 0.91
C PHE A 29 -8.42 5.76 1.43
N ILE A 30 -9.15 6.59 2.19
CA ILE A 30 -10.48 6.23 2.73
C ILE A 30 -11.51 5.86 1.66
N LEU A 31 -11.35 6.38 0.43
CA LEU A 31 -12.21 6.05 -0.72
C LEU A 31 -11.80 4.74 -1.41
N ASN A 32 -10.64 4.19 -1.07
CA ASN A 32 -10.07 2.99 -1.66
C ASN A 32 -9.40 2.14 -0.55
N PRO A 33 -10.14 1.73 0.51
CA PRO A 33 -9.55 1.13 1.71
C PRO A 33 -8.79 -0.17 1.44
N ASN A 34 -9.25 -0.97 0.47
CA ASN A 34 -8.61 -2.23 0.09
C ASN A 34 -7.40 -2.04 -0.84
N ASN A 35 -7.09 -0.80 -1.25
CA ASN A 35 -5.94 -0.48 -2.08
C ASN A 35 -4.95 0.41 -1.33
N GLY A 36 -5.11 0.56 0.00
CA GLY A 36 -4.23 1.38 0.82
C GLY A 36 -3.31 0.52 1.69
N ILE A 37 -2.01 0.73 1.58
CA ILE A 37 -1.01 0.18 2.50
C ILE A 37 -0.65 1.30 3.48
N LEU A 38 -1.02 1.11 4.75
CA LEU A 38 -0.64 2.03 5.82
C LEU A 38 0.82 1.75 6.21
N VAL A 39 1.69 2.72 5.96
CA VAL A 39 3.10 2.66 6.38
C VAL A 39 3.32 3.45 7.67
N THR A 40 4.33 3.08 8.43
CA THR A 40 4.77 3.85 9.60
C THR A 40 5.44 5.15 9.13
N PRO A 41 5.07 6.32 9.69
CA PRO A 41 5.74 7.57 9.37
C PRO A 41 7.23 7.49 9.71
N TYR A 42 8.07 7.96 8.79
CA TYR A 42 9.51 8.05 9.03
C TYR A 42 9.83 9.03 10.18
N SER A 43 10.73 8.63 11.08
CA SER A 43 11.27 9.50 12.13
C SER A 43 12.80 9.45 12.15
N TYR A 44 13.43 10.63 12.17
CA TYR A 44 14.89 10.75 12.21
C TYR A 44 15.52 10.11 13.46
N GLU A 45 14.77 10.06 14.57
CA GLU A 45 15.21 9.45 15.83
C GLU A 45 15.48 7.95 15.65
N ASN A 46 14.72 7.28 14.78
CA ASN A 46 14.81 5.84 14.53
C ASN A 46 15.55 5.48 13.23
N ARG A 47 16.23 6.43 12.58
CA ARG A 47 16.82 6.26 11.24
C ARG A 47 17.75 5.04 11.07
N THR A 48 18.38 4.56 12.14
CA THR A 48 19.29 3.39 12.10
C THR A 48 18.55 2.05 12.28
N LEU A 49 17.32 2.09 12.78
CA LEU A 49 16.47 0.91 13.01
C LEU A 49 15.32 0.83 11.99
N ASP A 50 15.06 1.92 11.26
CA ASP A 50 14.02 1.98 10.24
C ASP A 50 14.31 0.97 9.11
N ARG A 51 13.35 0.06 8.91
CA ARG A 51 13.34 -0.93 7.82
C ARG A 51 12.06 -0.86 7.00
N GLU A 52 11.26 0.20 7.17
CA GLU A 52 9.89 0.25 6.66
C GLU A 52 9.83 0.02 5.14
N LEU A 53 10.73 0.66 4.40
CA LEU A 53 10.79 0.53 2.93
C LEU A 53 11.41 -0.80 2.47
N GLU A 54 12.29 -1.39 3.28
CA GLU A 54 12.85 -2.72 3.00
C GLU A 54 11.75 -3.78 3.16
N ASP A 55 11.00 -3.71 4.25
CA ASP A 55 9.83 -4.53 4.53
C ASP A 55 8.75 -4.34 3.46
N LEU A 56 8.44 -3.10 3.10
CA LEU A 56 7.47 -2.77 2.05
C LEU A 56 7.88 -3.38 0.71
N ARG A 57 9.17 -3.36 0.36
CA ARG A 57 9.68 -4.02 -0.85
C ARG A 57 9.37 -5.52 -0.84
N PHE A 58 9.59 -6.21 0.28
CA PHE A 58 9.27 -7.63 0.38
C PHE A 58 7.77 -7.87 0.21
N TYR A 59 6.94 -7.08 0.88
CA TYR A 59 5.50 -7.18 0.76
C TYR A 59 4.99 -6.96 -0.68
N LEU A 60 5.46 -5.90 -1.35
CA LEU A 60 5.10 -5.61 -2.74
C LEU A 60 5.49 -6.77 -3.69
N ARG A 61 6.62 -7.44 -3.42
CA ARG A 61 7.02 -8.64 -4.16
C ARG A 61 6.17 -9.87 -3.85
N THR A 62 5.56 -9.95 -2.68
CA THR A 62 4.63 -11.03 -2.32
C THR A 62 3.32 -10.86 -3.06
N ILE A 63 2.73 -9.66 -3.00
CA ILE A 63 1.40 -9.39 -3.57
C ILE A 63 1.39 -9.37 -5.10
N ILE A 64 2.54 -9.27 -5.77
CA ILE A 64 2.61 -9.35 -7.24
C ILE A 64 2.06 -10.68 -7.80
N ASN A 65 2.02 -11.72 -6.97
CA ASN A 65 1.47 -13.03 -7.32
C ASN A 65 -0.05 -13.11 -7.10
N TYR A 66 -0.68 -12.06 -6.57
CA TYR A 66 -2.13 -12.02 -6.38
C TYR A 66 -2.79 -11.57 -7.67
N ASP A 67 -3.87 -12.26 -8.06
CA ASP A 67 -4.67 -11.88 -9.24
C ASP A 67 -5.39 -10.53 -9.06
N ASP A 68 -5.60 -10.12 -7.80
CA ASP A 68 -6.34 -8.90 -7.45
C ASP A 68 -5.86 -8.36 -6.11
N PHE A 69 -5.23 -7.18 -6.14
CA PHE A 69 -4.68 -6.52 -4.96
C PHE A 69 -5.76 -6.12 -3.95
N SER A 70 -7.02 -5.91 -4.39
CA SER A 70 -8.12 -5.47 -3.51
C SER A 70 -8.80 -6.59 -2.72
N LYS A 71 -8.46 -7.87 -2.97
CA LYS A 71 -9.09 -9.03 -2.31
C LYS A 71 -8.52 -9.32 -0.93
N ASN A 72 -7.28 -8.94 -0.66
CA ASN A 72 -6.61 -9.21 0.61
C ASN A 72 -6.44 -7.90 1.37
N SER A 73 -6.71 -7.92 2.68
CA SER A 73 -6.44 -6.76 3.53
C SER A 73 -4.94 -6.47 3.57
N HIS A 74 -4.59 -5.20 3.41
CA HIS A 74 -3.23 -4.70 3.60
C HIS A 74 -2.98 -4.21 5.04
N GLU A 75 -3.96 -4.31 5.96
CA GLU A 75 -3.80 -3.80 7.33
C GLU A 75 -2.68 -4.54 8.09
N ASP A 76 -2.58 -5.86 7.88
CA ASP A 76 -1.62 -6.74 8.57
C ASP A 76 -0.43 -7.11 7.67
N TRP A 77 -0.10 -6.27 6.70
CA TRP A 77 0.93 -6.55 5.70
C TRP A 77 2.31 -6.88 6.30
N LYS A 78 2.61 -6.35 7.49
CA LYS A 78 3.84 -6.61 8.24
C LYS A 78 3.87 -8.01 8.88
N GLU A 79 2.71 -8.64 9.11
CA GLU A 79 2.66 -10.00 9.66
C GLU A 79 3.12 -11.05 8.64
N LEU A 80 2.96 -10.77 7.35
CA LEU A 80 3.41 -11.62 6.25
C LEU A 80 4.95 -11.63 6.07
N LEU A 81 5.68 -10.82 6.84
CA LEU A 81 7.14 -10.75 6.85
C LEU A 81 7.78 -11.59 7.96
N LYS A 82 6.97 -12.16 8.86
CA LYS A 82 7.40 -13.09 9.92
C LYS A 82 7.51 -14.51 9.39
#